data_AF-A0A814SFC5-F1
#
_entry.id   AF-A0A814SFC5-F1
#
_cell.length_a   1.000
_cell.length_b   1.000
_cell.length_c   1.000
_cell.angle_alpha   90.00
_cell.angle_beta   90.00
_cell.angle_gamma   90.00
#
_symmetry.space_group_name_H-M   'P 1'
#
loop_
_entity.id
_entity.type
_entity.pdbx_description
1 polymer ?
#
loop_
_entity_poly.entity_id
_entity_poly.type
_entity_poly.pdbx_seq_one_letter_code
_entity_poly.pdbx_strand_id
1 'polypeptide(L)'
;MSIIMFLLFILLSINLIIPIKSIAVNRTYLIKKDFLSGLKGGEFTVYDSTGKTRQHRMESKFGITHDVRILTLPSKKLIARLKAKVTAAMYKATITILNSDSNQWTNGTIEQNFKLVGNKFTILWNGNRILMEGKAASLNTAFVGEPLGTVVAKFRKRVSSLFWRNKYDLQVLSNTYPDTLYLLGVAARDHSNLKIHRDIYKKKMSNDISSDVQYLIDQINETKNNKNLLEISYGNEKVNGNNHLTKEQTQQQPNIKINKQSQDNTYRTLIMIDPDAPSSDQPITGPFIHWILSNFQGNNGIDGQPICPYMGPGPRSGTGRHRYIFLLYQSTEQVKEEKKFDDIPQRRKFPLAKFVSDNCLQLLDVTFFTVDA
;
A
#
# COMPACT_ATOMS: atom_id res chain seq x y z
N MET A 1 -12.04 -60.29 33.57
CA MET A 1 -12.48 -58.88 33.46
C MET A 1 -13.99 -58.91 33.26
N SER A 2 -14.77 -58.45 34.25
CA SER A 2 -16.23 -58.58 34.26
C SER A 2 -16.86 -57.87 33.05
N ILE A 3 -17.93 -58.43 32.48
CA ILE A 3 -18.74 -57.83 31.41
C ILE A 3 -19.17 -56.40 31.79
N ILE A 4 -19.38 -56.14 33.08
CA ILE A 4 -19.70 -54.81 33.63
C ILE A 4 -18.53 -53.82 33.43
N MET A 5 -17.29 -54.29 33.54
CA MET A 5 -16.09 -53.46 33.33
C MET A 5 -15.88 -53.10 31.86
N PHE A 6 -16.25 -54.00 30.94
CA PHE A 6 -16.20 -53.75 29.49
C PHE A 6 -17.32 -52.80 29.04
N LEU A 7 -18.53 -52.95 29.60
CA LEU A 7 -19.65 -52.01 29.40
C LEU A 7 -19.37 -50.63 29.98
N LEU A 8 -18.72 -50.52 31.16
CA LEU A 8 -18.28 -49.23 31.69
C LEU A 8 -17.20 -48.58 30.80
N PHE A 9 -16.30 -49.37 30.21
CA PHE A 9 -15.29 -48.86 29.28
C PHE A 9 -15.90 -48.42 27.94
N ILE A 10 -16.93 -49.10 27.46
CA ILE A 10 -17.71 -48.72 26.28
C ILE A 10 -18.56 -47.48 26.57
N LEU A 11 -19.17 -47.36 27.75
CA LEU A 11 -19.90 -46.14 28.18
C LEU A 11 -18.95 -44.95 28.43
N LEU A 12 -17.71 -45.19 28.89
CA LEU A 12 -16.67 -44.14 28.99
C LEU A 12 -16.12 -43.72 27.62
N SER A 13 -16.05 -44.64 26.65
CA SER A 13 -15.57 -44.34 25.28
C SER A 13 -16.65 -43.78 24.36
N ILE A 14 -17.94 -43.95 24.70
CA ILE A 14 -19.08 -43.36 23.96
C ILE A 14 -19.44 -41.95 24.50
N ASN A 15 -19.03 -41.58 25.72
CA ASN A 15 -19.27 -40.24 26.29
C ASN A 15 -18.07 -39.27 26.23
N LEU A 16 -17.09 -39.53 25.35
CA LEU A 16 -16.00 -38.57 25.07
C LEU A 16 -16.04 -38.03 23.64
N ILE A 17 -17.24 -37.77 23.13
CA ILE A 17 -17.43 -36.74 22.12
C ILE A 17 -18.07 -35.58 22.87
N ILE A 18 -17.24 -34.72 23.47
CA ILE A 18 -17.66 -33.34 23.70
C ILE A 18 -17.80 -32.78 22.28
N PRO A 19 -19.00 -32.45 21.78
CA PRO A 19 -19.05 -31.58 20.63
C PRO A 19 -18.64 -30.22 21.18
N ILE A 20 -17.37 -29.85 21.08
CA ILE A 20 -17.00 -28.44 21.19
C ILE A 20 -17.48 -27.78 19.89
N LYS A 21 -18.79 -27.65 19.78
CA LYS A 21 -19.47 -26.84 18.79
C LYS A 21 -20.00 -25.61 19.50
N SER A 22 -19.07 -24.73 19.87
CA SER A 22 -19.19 -23.28 19.66
C SER A 22 -17.93 -22.61 20.20
N ILE A 23 -17.32 -21.74 19.41
CA ILE A 23 -17.30 -20.31 19.75
C ILE A 23 -17.53 -19.60 18.42
N ALA A 24 -18.72 -19.03 18.25
CA ALA A 24 -19.01 -18.10 17.19
C ALA A 24 -18.23 -16.82 17.45
N VAL A 25 -16.97 -16.82 17.03
CA VAL A 25 -16.24 -15.60 16.77
C VAL A 25 -15.84 -15.68 15.31
N ASN A 26 -16.57 -14.93 14.50
CA ASN A 26 -16.28 -14.74 13.09
C ASN A 26 -16.18 -13.24 12.85
N ARG A 27 -15.00 -12.68 13.07
CA ARG A 27 -14.70 -11.32 12.62
C ARG A 27 -14.12 -11.39 11.23
N THR A 28 -14.77 -10.72 10.29
CA THR A 28 -14.31 -10.67 8.91
C THR A 28 -13.85 -9.26 8.57
N TYR A 29 -12.67 -9.17 7.99
CA TYR A 29 -12.07 -7.95 7.49
C TYR A 29 -11.86 -8.04 5.99
N LEU A 30 -12.20 -6.96 5.29
CA LEU A 30 -11.77 -6.75 3.92
C LEU A 30 -10.51 -5.89 3.93
N ILE A 31 -9.38 -6.47 3.54
CA ILE A 31 -8.11 -5.77 3.45
C ILE A 31 -7.90 -5.38 1.99
N LYS A 32 -7.80 -4.10 1.69
CA LYS A 32 -7.52 -3.59 0.34
C LYS A 32 -6.11 -3.04 0.27
N LYS A 33 -5.36 -3.50 -0.71
CA LYS A 33 -4.05 -2.94 -1.05
C LYS A 33 -4.26 -1.61 -1.75
N ASP A 34 -3.54 -0.57 -1.35
CA ASP A 34 -3.69 0.73 -2.00
C ASP A 34 -2.93 0.76 -3.33
N PHE A 35 -3.39 1.61 -4.24
CA PHE A 35 -2.69 1.88 -5.49
C PHE A 35 -1.25 2.33 -5.20
N LEU A 36 -0.24 1.96 -6.01
CA LEU A 36 1.25 2.05 -5.83
C LEU A 36 1.89 1.56 -4.50
N SER A 37 1.19 0.83 -3.63
CA SER A 37 1.81 0.07 -2.52
C SER A 37 2.93 -0.89 -2.98
N GLY A 38 3.04 -1.16 -4.29
CA GLY A 38 4.17 -1.87 -4.92
C GLY A 38 5.53 -1.16 -4.82
N LEU A 39 5.57 0.15 -4.50
CA LEU A 39 6.82 0.92 -4.36
C LEU A 39 7.33 1.02 -2.91
N LYS A 40 6.42 1.06 -1.93
CA LYS A 40 6.73 1.12 -0.47
C LYS A 40 6.62 -0.25 0.23
N GLY A 41 5.89 -1.19 -0.37
CA GLY A 41 5.63 -2.52 0.17
C GLY A 41 4.59 -2.51 1.29
N GLY A 42 3.43 -3.12 1.07
CA GLY A 42 2.53 -3.54 2.16
C GLY A 42 1.64 -2.46 2.79
N GLU A 43 1.34 -1.36 2.08
CA GLU A 43 0.30 -0.43 2.51
C GLU A 43 -1.09 -0.99 2.20
N PHE A 44 -1.94 -1.05 3.23
CA PHE A 44 -3.30 -1.55 3.12
C PHE A 44 -4.26 -0.73 3.97
N THR A 45 -5.51 -0.68 3.53
CA THR A 45 -6.63 -0.25 4.36
C THR A 45 -7.46 -1.48 4.75
N VAL A 46 -7.71 -1.62 6.04
CA VAL A 46 -8.53 -2.70 6.62
C VAL A 46 -9.93 -2.16 6.87
N TYR A 47 -10.90 -2.79 6.25
CA TYR A 47 -12.32 -2.47 6.38
C TYR A 47 -13.04 -3.55 7.18
N ASP A 48 -14.23 -3.21 7.66
CA ASP A 48 -15.23 -4.17 8.11
C ASP A 48 -15.61 -5.17 7.00
N SER A 49 -16.42 -6.17 7.35
CA SER A 49 -16.88 -7.21 6.41
C SER A 49 -17.68 -6.64 5.23
N THR A 50 -18.32 -5.48 5.41
CA THR A 50 -19.10 -4.79 4.37
C THR A 50 -18.21 -3.98 3.41
N GLY A 51 -16.96 -3.71 3.79
CA GLY A 51 -16.04 -2.87 3.03
C GLY A 51 -16.35 -1.38 3.10
N LYS A 52 -17.26 -0.95 3.98
CA LYS A 52 -17.72 0.45 4.12
C LYS A 52 -16.94 1.19 5.20
N THR A 53 -16.71 0.53 6.33
CA THR A 53 -16.12 1.18 7.50
C THR A 53 -14.64 0.87 7.59
N ARG A 54 -13.79 1.91 7.53
CA ARG A 54 -12.34 1.76 7.73
C ARG A 54 -12.03 1.53 9.20
N GLN A 55 -11.43 0.39 9.52
CA GLN A 55 -11.09 -0.04 10.88
C GLN A 55 -9.63 0.26 11.20
N HIS A 56 -8.73 -0.12 10.27
CA HIS A 56 -7.29 0.04 10.47
C HIS A 56 -6.60 0.52 9.20
N ARG A 57 -5.46 1.16 9.39
CA ARG A 57 -4.51 1.54 8.35
C ARG A 57 -3.20 0.81 8.58
N MET A 58 -2.74 0.06 7.59
CA MET A 58 -1.40 -0.52 7.57
C MET A 58 -0.51 0.37 6.70
N GLU A 59 0.50 1.00 7.29
CA GLU A 59 1.44 1.90 6.62
C GLU A 59 2.84 1.33 6.66
N SER A 60 3.63 1.57 5.63
CA SER A 60 5.01 1.10 5.59
C SER A 60 6.00 2.24 5.37
N LYS A 61 7.21 2.12 5.92
CA LYS A 61 8.30 3.04 5.60
C LYS A 61 8.97 2.68 4.28
N PHE A 62 9.33 3.70 3.51
CA PHE A 62 10.13 3.55 2.28
C PHE A 62 11.56 3.07 2.64
N GLY A 63 12.02 1.96 2.06
CA GLY A 63 13.39 1.46 2.26
C GLY A 63 13.59 -0.05 2.01
N ILE A 64 14.78 -0.54 2.38
CA ILE A 64 15.22 -1.95 2.25
C ILE A 64 14.68 -2.84 3.39
N THR A 65 14.14 -2.22 4.44
CA THR A 65 13.55 -2.87 5.61
C THR A 65 12.03 -2.88 5.48
N HIS A 66 11.42 -4.05 5.68
CA HIS A 66 9.96 -4.14 5.75
C HIS A 66 9.50 -3.69 7.15
N ASP A 67 9.17 -2.41 7.30
CA ASP A 67 8.62 -1.81 8.53
C ASP A 67 7.16 -1.46 8.28
N VAL A 68 6.24 -2.19 8.91
CA VAL A 68 4.78 -2.00 8.81
C VAL A 68 4.25 -1.51 10.15
N ARG A 69 3.33 -0.54 10.12
CA ARG A 69 2.63 0.02 11.27
C ARG A 69 1.14 -0.16 11.09
N ILE A 70 0.43 -0.62 12.13
CA ILE A 70 -1.03 -0.67 12.14
C ILE A 70 -1.55 0.45 13.03
N LEU A 71 -2.33 1.34 12.42
CA LEU A 71 -3.04 2.43 13.08
C LEU A 71 -4.54 2.10 13.12
N THR A 72 -5.20 2.48 14.21
CA THR A 72 -6.67 2.52 14.28
C THR A 72 -7.21 3.71 13.48
N LEU A 73 -8.42 3.57 12.94
CA LEU A 73 -9.13 4.67 12.30
C LEU A 73 -10.45 4.94 13.03
N PRO A 74 -10.88 6.20 13.17
CA PRO A 74 -10.23 7.42 12.65
C PRO A 74 -9.12 7.99 13.55
N SER A 75 -8.94 7.49 14.77
CA SER A 75 -8.06 8.11 15.79
C SER A 75 -6.56 8.11 15.45
N LYS A 76 -6.13 7.34 14.44
CA LYS A 76 -4.72 7.15 14.05
C LYS A 76 -3.83 6.64 15.20
N LYS A 77 -4.41 6.04 16.26
CA LYS A 77 -3.64 5.44 17.37
C LYS A 77 -2.90 4.22 16.86
N LEU A 78 -1.58 4.20 17.02
CA LEU A 78 -0.72 3.07 16.70
C LEU A 78 -0.97 1.91 17.66
N ILE A 79 -1.28 0.73 17.11
CA ILE A 79 -1.61 -0.47 17.88
C ILE A 79 -0.74 -1.68 17.56
N ALA A 80 -0.02 -1.67 16.44
CA ALA A 80 0.94 -2.72 16.14
C ALA A 80 2.07 -2.25 15.21
N ARG A 81 3.21 -2.95 15.27
CA ARG A 81 4.33 -2.78 14.34
C ARG A 81 4.88 -4.13 13.93
N LEU A 82 5.45 -4.18 12.74
CA LEU A 82 6.30 -5.26 12.25
C LEU A 82 7.58 -4.62 11.72
N LYS A 83 8.73 -5.16 12.10
CA LYS A 83 10.04 -4.77 11.58
C LYS A 83 10.78 -6.01 11.11
N ALA A 84 10.98 -6.13 9.81
CA ALA A 84 11.78 -7.21 9.22
C ALA A 84 13.20 -6.75 8.93
N LYS A 85 14.16 -7.63 9.25
CA LYS A 85 15.51 -7.57 8.71
C LYS A 85 15.55 -8.56 7.56
N VAL A 86 15.47 -8.04 6.33
CA VAL A 86 15.45 -8.89 5.13
C VAL A 86 16.90 -9.28 4.80
N THR A 87 17.20 -10.58 4.82
CA THR A 87 18.44 -11.12 4.25
C THR A 87 18.14 -11.85 2.94
N ALA A 88 19.17 -12.12 2.13
CA ALA A 88 19.01 -12.88 0.89
C ALA A 88 18.36 -14.26 1.16
N ALA A 89 18.71 -14.90 2.28
CA ALA A 89 18.33 -16.27 2.61
C ALA A 89 17.09 -16.43 3.51
N MET A 90 16.66 -15.41 4.27
CA MET A 90 15.58 -15.56 5.26
C MET A 90 14.75 -14.29 5.42
N TYR A 91 13.43 -14.45 5.55
CA TYR A 91 12.54 -13.42 6.06
C TYR A 91 12.29 -13.67 7.55
N LYS A 92 12.76 -12.75 8.39
CA LYS A 92 12.49 -12.73 9.83
C LYS A 92 12.09 -11.33 10.25
N ALA A 93 10.96 -11.25 10.95
CA ALA A 93 10.42 -10.00 11.45
C ALA A 93 10.10 -10.07 12.93
N THR A 94 10.45 -9.00 13.64
CA THR A 94 9.94 -8.74 14.99
C THR A 94 8.61 -8.04 14.87
N ILE A 95 7.62 -8.48 15.62
CA ILE A 95 6.32 -7.83 15.72
C ILE A 95 6.10 -7.33 17.14
N THR A 96 5.43 -6.19 17.27
CA THR A 96 5.07 -5.60 18.56
C THR A 96 3.61 -5.18 18.52
N ILE A 97 2.78 -5.65 19.44
CA ILE A 97 1.34 -5.34 19.49
C ILE A 97 1.02 -4.71 20.85
N LEU A 98 0.24 -3.63 20.83
CA LEU A 98 -0.27 -2.99 22.03
C LEU A 98 -1.49 -3.77 22.53
N ASN A 99 -1.43 -4.24 23.77
CA ASN A 99 -2.60 -4.78 24.45
C ASN A 99 -3.57 -3.63 24.78
N SER A 100 -4.84 -3.76 24.39
CA SER A 100 -5.85 -2.71 24.59
C SER A 100 -6.16 -2.46 26.06
N ASP A 101 -6.08 -3.50 26.88
CA ASP A 101 -6.60 -3.51 28.24
C ASP A 101 -5.51 -3.08 29.23
N SER A 102 -4.30 -3.60 29.05
CA SER A 102 -3.16 -3.25 29.91
C SER A 102 -2.35 -2.06 29.41
N ASN A 103 -2.58 -1.62 28.17
CA ASN A 103 -1.79 -0.58 27.48
C ASN A 103 -0.28 -0.90 27.44
N GLN A 104 0.08 -2.19 27.55
CA GLN A 104 1.46 -2.67 27.47
C GLN A 104 1.78 -3.20 26.08
N TRP A 105 3.02 -3.02 25.65
CA TRP A 105 3.53 -3.58 24.40
C TRP A 105 4.03 -5.00 24.61
N THR A 106 3.62 -5.90 23.72
CA THR A 106 4.07 -7.29 23.72
C THR A 106 4.77 -7.60 22.41
N ASN A 107 5.86 -8.37 22.48
CA ASN A 107 6.70 -8.70 21.35
C ASN A 107 6.45 -10.15 20.87
N GLY A 108 6.65 -10.37 19.58
CA GLY A 108 6.68 -11.69 18.97
C GLY A 108 7.55 -11.70 17.72
N THR A 109 7.57 -12.83 17.02
CA THR A 109 8.33 -12.98 15.78
C THR A 109 7.50 -13.63 14.68
N ILE A 110 7.82 -13.30 13.43
CA ILE A 110 7.32 -13.97 12.23
C ILE A 110 8.53 -14.41 11.39
N GLU A 111 8.61 -15.68 11.06
CA GLU A 111 9.73 -16.28 10.34
C GLU A 111 9.24 -17.12 9.16
N GLN A 112 9.85 -16.97 7.99
CA GLN A 112 9.52 -17.78 6.82
C GLN A 112 10.33 -19.08 6.79
N ASN A 113 9.65 -20.22 6.66
CA ASN A 113 10.29 -21.53 6.60
C ASN A 113 10.67 -21.89 5.15
N PHE A 114 11.97 -21.92 4.82
CA PHE A 114 12.49 -22.36 3.52
C PHE A 114 12.53 -23.90 3.44
N LYS A 115 11.40 -24.55 3.16
CA LYS A 115 11.41 -25.93 2.63
C LYS A 115 10.77 -25.91 1.24
N LEU A 116 11.59 -25.62 0.23
CA LEU A 116 11.46 -25.77 -1.25
C LEU A 116 10.13 -25.44 -1.97
N VAL A 117 8.94 -25.64 -1.38
CA VAL A 117 7.64 -25.35 -1.98
C VAL A 117 6.65 -24.96 -0.87
N GLY A 118 6.60 -23.68 -0.49
CA GLY A 118 5.54 -23.21 0.40
C GLY A 118 5.77 -21.84 1.03
N ASN A 119 4.77 -20.97 0.92
CA ASN A 119 4.64 -19.72 1.65
C ASN A 119 4.30 -19.99 3.14
N LYS A 120 5.11 -20.80 3.83
CA LYS A 120 4.89 -21.17 5.23
C LYS A 120 5.61 -20.19 6.14
N PHE A 121 4.89 -19.66 7.12
CA PHE A 121 5.47 -18.82 8.16
C PHE A 121 5.20 -19.41 9.53
N THR A 122 6.15 -19.24 10.44
CA THR A 122 5.97 -19.50 11.87
C THR A 122 5.83 -18.16 12.56
N ILE A 123 4.75 -17.98 13.32
CA ILE A 123 4.59 -16.86 14.24
C ILE A 123 4.81 -17.39 15.66
N LEU A 124 5.68 -16.73 16.43
CA LEU A 124 5.83 -16.96 17.87
C LEU A 124 5.20 -15.78 18.61
N TRP A 125 4.21 -16.06 19.45
CA TRP A 125 3.45 -15.05 20.19
C TRP A 125 3.08 -15.55 21.59
N ASN A 126 3.55 -14.86 22.64
CA ASN A 126 3.30 -15.24 24.04
C ASN A 126 3.63 -16.71 24.37
N GLY A 127 4.76 -17.20 23.87
CA GLY A 127 5.18 -18.60 24.06
C GLY A 127 4.41 -19.63 23.21
N ASN A 128 3.37 -19.21 22.49
CA ASN A 128 2.62 -20.06 21.59
C ASN A 128 3.16 -19.99 20.16
N ARG A 129 3.03 -21.09 19.44
CA ARG A 129 3.42 -21.21 18.05
C ARG A 129 2.18 -21.23 17.16
N ILE A 130 2.17 -20.38 16.14
CA ILE A 130 1.09 -20.30 15.15
C ILE A 130 1.71 -20.50 13.78
N LEU A 131 1.26 -21.53 13.08
CA LEU A 131 1.73 -21.86 11.76
C LEU A 131 0.82 -21.24 10.71
N MET A 132 1.40 -20.46 9.79
CA MET A 132 0.71 -19.95 8.62
C MET A 132 0.92 -20.92 7.47
N GLU A 133 -0.13 -21.65 7.09
CA GLU A 133 -0.06 -22.70 6.07
C GLU A 133 -0.92 -22.38 4.86
N GLY A 134 -0.26 -22.28 3.69
CA GLY A 134 -0.92 -22.28 2.38
C GLY A 134 -0.16 -23.17 1.41
N LYS A 135 -0.87 -23.93 0.57
CA LYS A 135 -0.25 -24.65 -0.57
C LYS A 135 0.49 -23.66 -1.47
N ALA A 136 1.55 -24.09 -2.16
CA ALA A 136 2.22 -23.23 -3.14
C ALA A 136 1.20 -22.69 -4.17
N ALA A 137 1.33 -21.40 -4.53
CA ALA A 137 0.36 -20.66 -5.35
C ALA A 137 -1.09 -20.55 -4.80
N SER A 138 -1.38 -21.07 -3.60
CA SER A 138 -2.71 -20.97 -2.98
C SER A 138 -3.06 -19.52 -2.70
N LEU A 139 -4.27 -19.12 -3.09
CA LEU A 139 -4.87 -17.86 -2.64
C LEU A 139 -5.26 -17.91 -1.16
N ASN A 140 -5.35 -19.10 -0.57
CA ASN A 140 -5.80 -19.32 0.81
C ASN A 140 -4.62 -19.56 1.77
N THR A 141 -4.54 -18.72 2.80
CA THR A 141 -3.83 -18.75 4.09
C THR A 141 -4.64 -19.37 5.23
N ALA A 142 -4.20 -20.40 5.94
CA ALA A 142 -4.72 -20.73 7.28
C ALA A 142 -3.69 -20.35 8.35
N PHE A 143 -4.16 -19.85 9.50
CA PHE A 143 -3.38 -19.71 10.72
C PHE A 143 -3.79 -20.85 11.66
N VAL A 144 -2.83 -21.69 12.01
CA VAL A 144 -3.03 -22.91 12.79
C VAL A 144 -2.30 -22.76 14.11
N GLY A 145 -3.03 -22.72 15.22
CA GLY A 145 -2.46 -22.67 16.56
C GLY A 145 -1.97 -24.06 16.99
N GLU A 146 -0.70 -24.17 17.36
CA GLU A 146 -0.11 -25.37 17.97
C GLU A 146 -0.26 -25.32 19.51
N PRO A 147 -0.29 -26.48 20.21
CA PRO A 147 -0.14 -27.85 19.68
C PRO A 147 -1.44 -28.48 19.15
N LEU A 148 -2.60 -27.88 19.43
CA LEU A 148 -3.91 -28.45 19.12
C LEU A 148 -4.23 -28.52 17.62
N GLY A 149 -3.43 -27.88 16.75
CA GLY A 149 -3.67 -27.86 15.30
C GLY A 149 -4.95 -27.11 14.91
N THR A 150 -5.45 -26.22 15.78
CA THR A 150 -6.73 -25.54 15.59
C THR A 150 -6.57 -24.38 14.62
N VAL A 151 -7.45 -24.27 13.62
CA VAL A 151 -7.45 -23.12 12.70
C VAL A 151 -8.06 -21.91 13.40
N VAL A 152 -7.24 -20.91 13.73
CA VAL A 152 -7.64 -19.72 14.49
C VAL A 152 -7.96 -18.51 13.59
N ALA A 153 -7.46 -18.50 12.37
CA ALA A 153 -7.84 -17.52 11.35
C ALA A 153 -7.59 -18.09 9.95
N LYS A 154 -8.25 -17.53 8.94
CA LYS A 154 -8.04 -17.83 7.53
C LYS A 154 -7.99 -16.54 6.75
N PHE A 155 -7.15 -16.46 5.73
CA PHE A 155 -7.26 -15.37 4.77
C PHE A 155 -7.19 -15.84 3.33
N ARG A 156 -7.98 -15.20 2.47
CA ARG A 156 -8.05 -15.48 1.04
C ARG A 156 -7.67 -14.25 0.26
N LYS A 157 -6.67 -14.36 -0.61
CA LYS A 157 -6.41 -13.38 -1.66
C LYS A 157 -7.52 -13.48 -2.70
N ARG A 158 -8.23 -12.39 -2.97
CA ARG A 158 -9.14 -12.29 -4.11
C ARG A 158 -8.31 -12.15 -5.38
N VAL A 159 -8.65 -12.93 -6.41
CA VAL A 159 -8.05 -12.76 -7.73
C VAL A 159 -8.45 -11.39 -8.25
N SER A 160 -7.45 -10.59 -8.60
CA SER A 160 -7.62 -9.34 -9.32
C SER A 160 -6.71 -9.43 -10.54
N SER A 161 -7.18 -8.98 -11.70
CA SER A 161 -6.34 -8.83 -12.89
C SER A 161 -5.23 -7.80 -12.58
N LEU A 162 -5.62 -6.71 -11.92
CA LEU A 162 -4.77 -5.62 -11.47
C LEU A 162 -4.17 -5.91 -10.08
N PHE A 163 -2.89 -6.25 -9.98
CA PHE A 163 -2.24 -6.71 -8.73
C PHE A 163 -2.18 -5.64 -7.61
N TRP A 164 -2.27 -4.35 -7.93
CA TRP A 164 -2.32 -3.28 -6.92
C TRP A 164 -3.71 -3.19 -6.29
N ARG A 165 -4.70 -3.85 -6.89
CA ARG A 165 -6.06 -4.01 -6.36
C ARG A 165 -6.21 -5.35 -5.65
N ASN A 166 -5.10 -5.95 -5.18
CA ASN A 166 -5.17 -7.16 -4.36
C ASN A 166 -6.05 -6.88 -3.15
N LYS A 167 -7.10 -7.67 -3.01
CA LYS A 167 -7.96 -7.68 -1.84
C LYS A 167 -7.72 -8.98 -1.08
N TYR A 168 -7.79 -8.92 0.23
CA TYR A 168 -7.71 -10.08 1.09
C TYR A 168 -8.94 -10.12 1.98
N ASP A 169 -9.61 -11.26 2.00
CA ASP A 169 -10.63 -11.57 3.00
C ASP A 169 -9.92 -12.21 4.18
N LEU A 170 -9.92 -11.57 5.34
CA LEU A 170 -9.40 -12.16 6.58
C LEU A 170 -10.58 -12.53 7.46
N GLN A 171 -10.68 -13.82 7.82
CA GLN A 171 -11.65 -14.36 8.77
C GLN A 171 -10.92 -14.78 10.03
N VAL A 172 -11.22 -14.12 11.14
CA VAL A 172 -10.73 -14.50 12.46
C VAL A 172 -11.75 -15.42 13.10
N LEU A 173 -11.32 -16.63 13.42
CA LEU A 173 -12.17 -17.73 13.90
C LEU A 173 -12.05 -17.96 15.40
N SER A 174 -11.14 -17.25 16.08
CA SER A 174 -10.89 -17.38 17.51
C SER A 174 -10.44 -16.06 18.13
N ASN A 175 -10.72 -15.89 19.43
CA ASN A 175 -10.20 -14.81 20.27
C ASN A 175 -8.86 -15.13 20.94
N THR A 176 -8.28 -16.30 20.68
CA THR A 176 -7.03 -16.72 21.33
C THR A 176 -5.89 -15.71 21.13
N TYR A 177 -5.87 -15.02 19.98
CA TYR A 177 -4.84 -14.05 19.64
C TYR A 177 -5.46 -12.74 19.13
N PRO A 178 -4.76 -11.60 19.31
CA PRO A 178 -5.28 -10.32 18.83
C PRO A 178 -5.32 -10.27 17.31
N ASP A 179 -6.35 -9.63 16.76
CA ASP A 179 -6.58 -9.57 15.31
C ASP A 179 -5.42 -8.94 14.53
N THR A 180 -4.74 -7.98 15.16
CA THR A 180 -3.52 -7.34 14.64
C THR A 180 -2.41 -8.34 14.33
N LEU A 181 -2.34 -9.47 15.04
CA LEU A 181 -1.38 -10.53 14.77
C LEU A 181 -1.62 -11.13 13.37
N TYR A 182 -2.88 -11.39 13.04
CA TYR A 182 -3.25 -11.94 11.73
C TYR A 182 -3.07 -10.90 10.62
N LEU A 183 -3.37 -9.63 10.87
CA LEU A 183 -3.11 -8.53 9.94
C LEU A 183 -1.62 -8.41 9.60
N LEU A 184 -0.74 -8.47 10.61
CA LEU A 184 0.70 -8.48 10.40
C LEU A 184 1.18 -9.73 9.63
N GLY A 185 0.55 -10.88 9.87
CA GLY A 185 0.78 -12.09 9.06
C GLY A 185 0.42 -11.89 7.58
N VAL A 186 -0.73 -11.27 7.30
CA VAL A 186 -1.12 -10.91 5.92
C VAL A 186 -0.07 -10.01 5.26
N ALA A 187 0.39 -8.97 5.96
CA ALA A 187 1.42 -8.06 5.46
C ALA A 187 2.75 -8.78 5.16
N ALA A 188 3.22 -9.63 6.09
CA ALA A 188 4.44 -10.42 5.93
C ALA A 188 4.37 -11.36 4.71
N ARG A 189 3.23 -12.01 4.50
CA ARG A 189 3.02 -12.92 3.36
C ARG A 189 2.88 -12.17 2.03
N ASP A 190 2.24 -11.01 1.99
CA ASP A 190 2.21 -10.20 0.76
C ASP A 190 3.62 -9.74 0.37
N HIS A 191 4.45 -9.35 1.35
CA HIS A 191 5.81 -8.91 1.11
C HIS A 191 6.75 -10.03 0.62
N SER A 192 6.70 -11.22 1.20
CA SER A 192 7.55 -12.34 0.74
C SER A 192 7.25 -12.74 -0.71
N ASN A 193 5.98 -12.69 -1.12
CA ASN A 193 5.57 -12.99 -2.49
C ASN A 193 6.10 -11.95 -3.49
N LEU A 194 6.27 -10.68 -3.09
CA LEU A 194 6.89 -9.66 -3.94
C LEU A 194 8.37 -9.95 -4.25
N LYS A 195 9.09 -10.63 -3.35
CA LYS A 195 10.49 -11.04 -3.58
C LYS A 195 10.61 -12.10 -4.69
N ILE A 196 9.65 -13.03 -4.76
CA ILE A 196 9.59 -14.10 -5.79
C ILE A 196 8.99 -13.57 -7.10
N HIS A 197 8.05 -12.64 -7.02
CA HIS A 197 7.34 -12.13 -8.19
C HIS A 197 8.02 -10.96 -8.90
N ARG A 198 9.13 -10.38 -8.41
CA ARG A 198 9.70 -9.14 -8.96
C ARG A 198 9.89 -9.18 -10.50
N ASP A 199 10.21 -10.35 -11.07
CA ASP A 199 10.41 -10.52 -12.51
C ASP A 199 9.11 -10.83 -13.29
N ILE A 200 8.15 -11.53 -12.69
CA ILE A 200 6.81 -11.80 -13.27
C ILE A 200 5.90 -10.56 -13.15
N TYR A 201 6.10 -9.77 -12.10
CA TYR A 201 5.35 -8.57 -11.76
C TYR A 201 5.65 -7.45 -12.77
N LYS A 202 6.91 -7.24 -13.17
CA LYS A 202 7.26 -6.37 -14.30
C LYS A 202 6.49 -6.73 -15.58
N LYS A 203 6.24 -8.03 -15.83
CA LYS A 203 5.62 -8.54 -17.06
C LYS A 203 4.07 -8.55 -17.04
N LYS A 204 3.43 -8.65 -15.88
CA LYS A 204 1.95 -8.69 -15.74
C LYS A 204 1.33 -7.30 -15.52
N MET A 205 2.13 -6.38 -15.00
CA MET A 205 1.80 -4.99 -14.67
C MET A 205 1.56 -4.12 -15.91
N SER A 206 2.18 -4.47 -17.04
CA SER A 206 1.96 -3.84 -18.35
C SER A 206 0.57 -4.11 -18.97
N ASN A 207 -0.16 -5.14 -18.54
CA ASN A 207 -1.33 -5.63 -19.28
C ASN A 207 -2.69 -5.17 -18.74
N ASP A 208 -2.73 -4.58 -17.54
CA ASP A 208 -3.97 -4.21 -16.83
C ASP A 208 -3.99 -2.72 -16.43
N ILE A 209 -2.82 -2.07 -16.37
CA ILE A 209 -2.66 -0.64 -16.06
C ILE A 209 -2.90 0.16 -17.35
N SER A 210 -3.64 1.28 -17.28
CA SER A 210 -3.61 2.29 -18.36
C SER A 210 -2.15 2.63 -18.64
N SER A 211 -1.72 2.58 -19.91
CA SER A 211 -0.32 2.81 -20.31
C SER A 211 0.34 3.99 -19.60
N ASP A 212 -0.41 5.05 -19.30
CA ASP A 212 0.07 6.25 -18.61
C ASP A 212 0.40 6.05 -17.13
N VAL A 213 -0.36 5.23 -16.41
CA VAL A 213 -0.02 4.89 -15.02
C VAL A 213 1.19 3.97 -14.99
N GLN A 214 1.31 3.05 -15.95
CA GLN A 214 2.50 2.18 -16.05
C GLN A 214 3.74 3.03 -16.31
N TYR A 215 3.65 3.94 -17.28
CA TYR A 215 4.68 4.92 -17.58
C TYR A 215 5.07 5.73 -16.35
N LEU A 216 4.09 6.27 -15.59
CA LEU A 216 4.36 7.01 -14.36
C LEU A 216 5.14 6.19 -13.32
N ILE A 217 4.83 4.90 -13.20
CA ILE A 217 5.55 3.99 -12.29
C ILE A 217 7.00 3.79 -12.73
N ASP A 218 7.22 3.63 -14.03
CA ASP A 218 8.55 3.43 -14.59
C ASP A 218 9.41 4.68 -14.39
N GLN A 219 8.85 5.86 -14.67
CA GLN A 219 9.44 7.16 -14.40
C GLN A 219 9.88 7.32 -12.92
N ILE A 220 8.98 7.05 -11.97
CA ILE A 220 9.30 7.11 -10.54
C ILE A 220 10.44 6.15 -10.16
N ASN A 221 10.46 4.95 -10.75
CA ASN A 221 11.47 3.95 -10.45
C ASN A 221 12.87 4.32 -10.98
N GLU A 222 12.94 4.98 -12.13
CA GLU A 222 14.19 5.44 -12.75
C GLU A 222 14.81 6.61 -11.96
N THR A 223 14.01 7.53 -11.44
CA THR A 223 14.49 8.70 -10.67
C THR A 223 15.05 8.40 -9.28
N LYS A 224 15.08 7.14 -8.83
CA LYS A 224 15.61 6.76 -7.50
C LYS A 224 17.06 7.20 -7.22
N ASN A 225 17.79 7.61 -8.26
CA ASN A 225 19.19 8.04 -8.20
C ASN A 225 19.39 9.57 -8.19
N ASN A 226 18.38 10.39 -8.51
CA ASN A 226 18.49 11.85 -8.53
C ASN A 226 17.61 12.45 -7.42
N LYS A 227 18.17 12.62 -6.22
CA LYS A 227 17.43 13.20 -5.08
C LYS A 227 17.73 14.69 -4.94
N ASN A 228 16.68 15.48 -4.67
CA ASN A 228 16.72 16.86 -4.17
C ASN A 228 16.91 17.96 -5.23
N LEU A 229 16.54 17.71 -6.48
CA LEU A 229 16.56 18.75 -7.50
C LEU A 229 15.30 19.63 -7.42
N LEU A 230 14.13 19.04 -7.21
CA LEU A 230 12.86 19.72 -7.05
C LEU A 230 12.50 19.83 -5.56
N GLU A 231 12.36 21.06 -5.08
CA GLU A 231 11.74 21.40 -3.80
C GLU A 231 10.36 22.01 -4.04
N ILE A 232 9.32 21.39 -3.47
CA ILE A 232 7.96 21.90 -3.44
C ILE A 232 7.60 22.19 -1.98
N SER A 233 7.01 23.36 -1.69
CA SER A 233 6.49 23.64 -0.35
C SER A 233 5.13 24.34 -0.34
N TYR A 234 4.29 23.97 0.64
CA TYR A 234 3.04 24.66 0.95
C TYR A 234 3.23 25.43 2.25
N GLY A 235 3.41 26.74 2.15
CA GLY A 235 3.90 27.55 3.27
C GLY A 235 5.25 27.01 3.79
N ASN A 236 5.30 26.64 5.06
CA ASN A 236 6.50 26.11 5.71
C ASN A 236 6.70 24.60 5.52
N GLU A 237 5.70 23.89 4.98
CA GLU A 237 5.73 22.43 4.83
C GLU A 237 6.37 22.01 3.51
N LYS A 238 7.53 21.34 3.58
CA LYS A 238 8.22 20.80 2.40
C LYS A 238 7.66 19.43 2.01
N VAL A 239 7.40 19.24 0.72
CA VAL A 239 7.03 17.96 0.12
C VAL A 239 8.25 17.05 0.03
N ASN A 240 8.14 15.84 0.59
CA ASN A 240 9.29 14.93 0.75
C ASN A 240 8.99 13.47 0.39
N GLY A 241 7.89 13.19 -0.32
CA GLY A 241 7.51 11.83 -0.73
C GLY A 241 6.88 10.98 0.39
N ASN A 242 6.83 11.49 1.62
CA ASN A 242 6.24 10.79 2.76
C ASN A 242 5.30 11.66 3.59
N ASN A 243 5.25 12.96 3.32
CA ASN A 243 4.42 13.87 4.05
C ASN A 243 2.94 13.76 3.64
N HIS A 244 2.11 14.04 4.63
CA HIS A 244 0.67 14.05 4.54
C HIS A 244 0.21 15.48 4.78
N LEU A 245 -0.51 16.04 3.82
CA LEU A 245 -1.03 17.41 3.88
C LEU A 245 -2.55 17.39 3.88
N THR A 246 -3.17 18.42 4.47
CA THR A 246 -4.62 18.58 4.44
C THR A 246 -5.09 19.23 3.15
N LYS A 247 -6.39 19.15 2.86
CA LYS A 247 -6.98 19.83 1.70
C LYS A 247 -6.77 21.33 1.82
N GLU A 248 -6.98 21.88 3.00
CA GLU A 248 -6.88 23.32 3.29
C GLU A 248 -5.47 23.85 3.03
N GLN A 249 -4.44 23.11 3.45
CA GLN A 249 -3.03 23.46 3.22
C GLN A 249 -2.67 23.54 1.72
N THR A 250 -3.39 22.83 0.87
CA THR A 250 -3.03 22.59 -0.53
C THR A 250 -3.98 23.26 -1.52
N GLN A 251 -4.89 24.13 -1.07
CA GLN A 251 -5.78 24.86 -1.99
C GLN A 251 -5.05 25.94 -2.81
N GLN A 252 -3.97 26.52 -2.26
CA GLN A 252 -3.14 27.49 -2.96
C GLN A 252 -1.96 26.80 -3.65
N GLN A 253 -1.47 27.41 -4.74
CA GLN A 253 -0.30 26.91 -5.47
C GLN A 253 0.92 26.81 -4.53
N PRO A 254 1.73 25.74 -4.61
CA PRO A 254 2.94 25.65 -3.81
C PRO A 254 4.06 26.54 -4.33
N ASN A 255 5.04 26.80 -3.49
CA ASN A 255 6.32 27.36 -3.90
C ASN A 255 7.17 26.29 -4.58
N ILE A 256 7.79 26.65 -5.70
CA ILE A 256 8.75 25.81 -6.43
C ILE A 256 10.16 26.35 -6.17
N LYS A 257 11.10 25.45 -5.92
CA LYS A 257 12.53 25.75 -5.98
C LYS A 257 13.27 24.62 -6.68
N ILE A 258 14.09 24.97 -7.66
CA ILE A 258 14.92 24.04 -8.42
C ILE A 258 16.38 24.28 -8.06
N ASN A 259 17.01 23.24 -7.50
CA ASN A 259 18.40 23.29 -7.02
C ASN A 259 19.43 23.05 -8.14
N LYS A 260 19.15 23.54 -9.34
CA LYS A 260 20.05 23.49 -10.51
C LYS A 260 19.72 24.64 -11.45
N GLN A 261 20.72 25.40 -11.85
CA GLN A 261 20.54 26.41 -12.90
C GLN A 261 20.13 25.75 -14.22
N SER A 262 19.26 26.42 -14.97
CA SER A 262 18.97 25.98 -16.33
C SER A 262 20.21 26.16 -17.19
N GLN A 263 20.41 25.25 -18.13
CA GLN A 263 21.39 25.47 -19.20
C GLN A 263 20.77 26.41 -20.23
N ASP A 264 21.60 27.11 -20.99
CA ASP A 264 21.13 27.95 -22.09
C ASP A 264 20.26 27.11 -23.04
N ASN A 265 19.14 27.70 -23.48
CA ASN A 265 18.15 27.07 -24.35
C ASN A 265 17.50 25.78 -23.80
N THR A 266 17.46 25.61 -22.47
CA THR A 266 16.68 24.53 -21.84
C THR A 266 15.44 25.08 -21.15
N TYR A 267 14.32 24.42 -21.39
CA TYR A 267 13.02 24.72 -20.79
C TYR A 267 12.65 23.61 -19.80
N ARG A 268 11.82 23.96 -18.82
CA ARG A 268 11.31 23.02 -17.83
C ARG A 268 9.81 22.99 -17.84
N THR A 269 9.28 21.83 -17.47
CA THR A 269 7.85 21.60 -17.33
C THR A 269 7.60 20.87 -16.02
N LEU A 270 6.70 21.41 -15.20
CA LEU A 270 6.25 20.81 -13.95
C LEU A 270 4.82 20.30 -14.14
N ILE A 271 4.62 19.03 -13.84
CA ILE A 271 3.32 18.36 -13.93
C ILE A 271 2.93 17.87 -12.54
N MET A 272 1.71 18.20 -12.08
CA MET A 272 1.11 17.62 -10.88
C MET A 272 -0.07 16.74 -11.27
N ILE A 273 -0.04 15.47 -10.85
CA ILE A 273 -1.03 14.47 -11.27
C ILE A 273 -1.54 13.63 -10.11
N ASP A 274 -2.83 13.30 -10.13
CA ASP A 274 -3.51 12.39 -9.22
C ASP A 274 -3.83 11.07 -9.94
N PRO A 275 -3.05 9.99 -9.72
CA PRO A 275 -3.35 8.70 -10.32
C PRO A 275 -4.57 8.03 -9.67
N ASP A 276 -4.95 8.44 -8.45
CA ASP A 276 -5.99 7.81 -7.62
C ASP A 276 -7.42 8.24 -7.99
N ALA A 277 -7.64 9.12 -8.98
CA ALA A 277 -8.98 9.59 -9.31
C ALA A 277 -9.89 8.54 -9.99
N PRO A 278 -11.19 8.43 -9.65
CA PRO A 278 -11.91 9.17 -8.62
C PRO A 278 -11.72 8.61 -7.20
N SER A 279 -11.20 7.38 -7.07
CA SER A 279 -10.89 6.75 -5.78
C SER A 279 -9.66 5.85 -5.87
N SER A 280 -8.85 5.83 -4.82
CA SER A 280 -7.67 4.97 -4.70
C SER A 280 -7.95 3.48 -4.96
N ASP A 281 -9.19 3.03 -4.65
CA ASP A 281 -9.64 1.66 -4.85
C ASP A 281 -10.16 1.38 -6.28
N GLN A 282 -10.63 2.45 -6.96
CA GLN A 282 -11.24 2.41 -8.28
C GLN A 282 -10.82 3.62 -9.13
N PRO A 283 -9.55 3.70 -9.58
CA PRO A 283 -9.03 4.86 -10.29
C PRO A 283 -9.43 4.86 -11.79
N ILE A 284 -10.72 4.74 -12.09
CA ILE A 284 -11.24 4.56 -13.46
C ILE A 284 -11.17 5.83 -14.33
N THR A 285 -10.94 7.00 -13.72
CA THR A 285 -10.79 8.28 -14.44
C THR A 285 -9.39 8.87 -14.28
N GLY A 286 -8.49 8.18 -13.60
CA GLY A 286 -7.09 8.55 -13.46
C GLY A 286 -6.29 8.18 -14.72
N PRO A 287 -5.13 8.82 -14.94
CA PRO A 287 -4.58 9.93 -14.15
C PRO A 287 -5.38 11.22 -14.33
N PHE A 288 -5.59 11.98 -13.25
CA PHE A 288 -6.22 13.30 -13.27
C PHE A 288 -5.17 14.39 -13.16
N ILE A 289 -5.13 15.32 -14.11
CA ILE A 289 -4.12 16.40 -14.12
C ILE A 289 -4.55 17.58 -13.24
N HIS A 290 -3.73 17.89 -12.24
CA HIS A 290 -3.94 18.99 -11.30
C HIS A 290 -3.24 20.28 -11.73
N TRP A 291 -2.08 20.18 -12.36
CA TRP A 291 -1.30 21.35 -12.77
C TRP A 291 -0.31 21.00 -13.87
N ILE A 292 -0.18 21.86 -14.87
CA ILE A 292 0.93 21.87 -15.84
C ILE A 292 1.41 23.29 -15.97
N LEU A 293 2.66 23.51 -15.57
CA LEU A 293 3.41 24.74 -15.77
C LEU A 293 4.58 24.42 -16.70
N SER A 294 4.57 24.94 -17.92
CA SER A 294 5.57 24.65 -18.94
C SER A 294 6.49 25.84 -19.20
N ASN A 295 7.52 25.61 -20.03
CA ASN A 295 8.32 26.64 -20.68
C ASN A 295 9.05 27.62 -19.74
N PHE A 296 9.25 27.25 -18.47
CA PHE A 296 10.02 28.08 -17.55
C PHE A 296 11.50 27.70 -17.59
N GLN A 297 12.36 28.70 -17.44
CA GLN A 297 13.82 28.56 -17.38
C GLN A 297 14.33 28.93 -15.98
N GLY A 298 13.59 29.78 -15.26
CA GLY A 298 13.87 30.13 -13.87
C GLY A 298 13.86 28.93 -12.92
N ASN A 299 14.38 29.16 -11.72
CA ASN A 299 14.46 28.13 -10.68
C ASN A 299 13.23 28.11 -9.76
N ASN A 300 12.21 28.92 -10.05
CA ASN A 300 11.01 29.07 -9.23
C ASN A 300 9.69 28.98 -10.04
N GLY A 301 9.79 28.78 -11.36
CA GLY A 301 8.64 28.64 -12.25
C GLY A 301 7.83 29.92 -12.48
N ILE A 302 8.27 31.09 -11.99
CA ILE A 302 7.52 32.35 -12.13
C ILE A 302 7.37 32.75 -13.60
N ASP A 303 8.38 32.45 -14.41
CA ASP A 303 8.44 32.70 -15.85
C ASP A 303 7.73 31.63 -16.69
N GLY A 304 7.03 30.69 -16.05
CA GLY A 304 6.35 29.60 -16.72
C GLY A 304 5.00 29.95 -17.31
N GLN A 305 4.61 29.17 -18.30
CA GLN A 305 3.32 29.26 -18.98
C GLN A 305 2.37 28.19 -18.44
N PRO A 306 1.22 28.54 -17.85
CA PRO A 306 0.25 27.56 -17.39
C PRO A 306 -0.52 26.97 -18.59
N ILE A 307 -0.35 25.67 -18.84
CA ILE A 307 -1.17 24.90 -19.79
C ILE A 307 -2.42 24.35 -19.09
N CYS A 308 -2.27 23.97 -17.83
CA CYS A 308 -3.33 23.46 -16.98
C CYS A 308 -3.21 24.20 -15.65
N PRO A 309 -4.09 25.18 -15.33
CA PRO A 309 -4.01 25.94 -14.10
C PRO A 309 -4.01 25.06 -12.85
N TYR A 310 -3.36 25.51 -11.78
CA TYR A 310 -3.30 24.77 -10.53
C TYR A 310 -4.71 24.54 -9.98
N MET A 311 -5.04 23.28 -9.72
CA MET A 311 -6.23 22.87 -9.01
C MET A 311 -5.81 22.10 -7.76
N GLY A 312 -6.15 22.63 -6.59
CA GLY A 312 -5.80 22.00 -5.31
C GLY A 312 -6.37 20.58 -5.17
N PRO A 313 -5.73 19.73 -4.34
CA PRO A 313 -6.29 18.46 -3.90
C PRO A 313 -7.73 18.58 -3.39
N GLY A 314 -8.61 17.72 -3.90
CA GLY A 314 -10.02 17.66 -3.52
C GLY A 314 -10.61 16.25 -3.55
N PRO A 315 -9.97 15.25 -2.90
CA PRO A 315 -10.53 13.90 -2.87
C PRO A 315 -11.90 13.92 -2.17
N ARG A 316 -12.88 13.18 -2.69
CA ARG A 316 -14.25 13.17 -2.14
C ARG A 316 -14.33 12.22 -0.95
N SER A 317 -15.17 12.53 0.04
CA SER A 317 -15.34 11.66 1.20
C SER A 317 -15.63 10.21 0.78
N GLY A 318 -14.92 9.26 1.40
CA GLY A 318 -15.05 7.84 1.10
C GLY A 318 -14.21 7.33 -0.08
N THR A 319 -13.47 8.19 -0.80
CA THR A 319 -12.64 7.74 -1.94
C THR A 319 -11.24 7.25 -1.55
N GLY A 320 -10.87 7.40 -0.27
CA GLY A 320 -9.60 6.94 0.26
C GLY A 320 -8.54 8.05 0.29
N ARG A 321 -7.27 7.67 0.42
CA ARG A 321 -6.16 8.61 0.39
C ARG A 321 -5.67 8.75 -1.05
N HIS A 322 -5.55 9.99 -1.52
CA HIS A 322 -5.06 10.30 -2.87
C HIS A 322 -3.62 10.80 -2.81
N ARG A 323 -2.87 10.56 -3.88
CA ARG A 323 -1.52 11.06 -4.06
C ARG A 323 -1.50 12.14 -5.11
N TYR A 324 -0.60 13.07 -4.88
CA TYR A 324 -0.35 14.17 -5.79
C TYR A 324 1.12 14.16 -6.11
N ILE A 325 1.42 13.73 -7.33
CA ILE A 325 2.78 13.47 -7.80
C ILE A 325 3.22 14.65 -8.65
N PHE A 326 4.32 15.27 -8.27
CA PHE A 326 5.01 16.28 -9.04
C PHE A 326 6.11 15.62 -9.87
N LEU A 327 6.11 15.90 -11.17
CA LEU A 327 7.09 15.46 -12.14
C LEU A 327 7.76 16.70 -12.72
N LEU A 328 9.06 16.85 -12.52
CA LEU A 328 9.85 17.89 -13.15
C LEU A 328 10.51 17.32 -14.40
N TYR A 329 10.27 17.94 -15.55
CA TYR A 329 10.86 17.61 -16.83
C TYR A 329 11.74 18.74 -17.35
N GLN A 330 12.64 18.41 -18.27
CA GLN A 330 13.35 19.35 -19.14
C GLN A 330 13.15 19.02 -20.62
N SER A 331 13.29 20.03 -21.47
CA SER A 331 13.29 19.92 -22.93
C SER A 331 14.20 20.97 -23.56
N THR A 332 14.66 20.72 -24.78
CA THR A 332 15.40 21.70 -25.60
C THR A 332 14.48 22.60 -26.42
N GLU A 333 13.21 22.20 -26.57
CA GLU A 333 12.17 22.96 -27.25
C GLU A 333 11.07 23.38 -26.28
N GLN A 334 10.40 24.49 -26.60
CA GLN A 334 9.20 24.90 -25.89
C GLN A 334 8.07 23.91 -26.16
N VAL A 335 7.31 23.59 -25.12
CA VAL A 335 6.03 22.89 -25.20
C VAL A 335 5.05 23.79 -25.94
N LYS A 336 4.51 23.30 -27.06
CA LYS A 336 3.62 24.05 -27.97
C LYS A 336 2.13 23.75 -27.75
N GLU A 337 1.76 23.25 -26.59
CA GLU A 337 0.38 22.81 -26.32
C GLU A 337 -0.61 23.99 -26.30
N GLU A 338 -1.46 24.06 -27.32
CA GLU A 338 -2.53 25.06 -27.43
C GLU A 338 -3.76 24.70 -26.59
N LYS A 339 -3.96 23.40 -26.32
CA LYS A 339 -5.10 22.91 -25.55
C LYS A 339 -4.94 23.26 -24.08
N LYS A 340 -5.83 24.10 -23.57
CA LYS A 340 -5.96 24.36 -22.13
C LYS A 340 -6.80 23.28 -21.45
N PHE A 341 -6.44 22.96 -20.21
CA PHE A 341 -7.15 21.99 -19.35
C PHE A 341 -7.88 22.74 -18.23
N ASP A 342 -8.79 23.62 -18.61
CA ASP A 342 -9.43 24.53 -17.66
C ASP A 342 -10.55 23.83 -16.88
N ASP A 343 -11.24 22.87 -17.52
CA ASP A 343 -12.40 22.18 -16.94
C ASP A 343 -12.11 20.77 -16.42
N ILE A 344 -12.86 20.35 -15.40
CA ILE A 344 -12.74 19.03 -14.76
C ILE A 344 -12.79 17.84 -15.75
N PRO A 345 -13.67 17.80 -16.77
CA PRO A 345 -13.71 16.67 -17.70
C PRO A 345 -12.42 16.53 -18.52
N GLN A 346 -11.81 17.64 -18.93
CA GLN A 346 -10.59 17.65 -19.73
C GLN A 346 -9.38 17.11 -18.96
N ARG A 347 -9.42 17.22 -17.63
CA ARG A 347 -8.34 16.80 -16.74
C ARG A 347 -8.28 15.29 -16.50
N ARG A 348 -9.35 14.55 -16.82
CA ARG A 348 -9.44 13.09 -16.58
C ARG A 348 -8.69 12.30 -17.66
N LYS A 349 -8.19 11.12 -17.29
CA LYS A 349 -7.47 10.20 -18.19
C LYS A 349 -6.38 10.94 -19.00
N PHE A 350 -5.62 11.80 -18.32
CA PHE A 350 -4.58 12.59 -18.95
C PHE A 350 -3.54 11.66 -19.58
N PRO A 351 -3.25 11.79 -20.89
CA PRO A 351 -2.38 10.87 -21.61
C PRO A 351 -0.90 11.26 -21.39
N LEU A 352 -0.42 11.10 -20.16
CA LEU A 352 0.92 11.54 -19.72
C LEU A 352 2.04 11.03 -20.62
N ALA A 353 2.04 9.75 -21.01
CA ALA A 353 3.09 9.18 -21.83
C ALA A 353 3.13 9.82 -23.21
N LYS A 354 1.95 10.06 -23.81
CA LYS A 354 1.83 10.77 -25.08
C LYS A 354 2.29 12.22 -24.95
N PHE A 355 1.85 12.93 -23.91
CA PHE A 355 2.26 14.32 -23.67
C PHE A 355 3.77 14.47 -23.53
N VAL A 356 4.41 13.56 -22.79
CA VAL A 356 5.88 13.55 -22.65
C VAL A 356 6.56 13.26 -23.99
N SER A 357 6.09 12.25 -24.73
CA SER A 357 6.65 11.89 -26.02
C SER A 357 6.51 13.00 -27.05
N ASP A 358 5.33 13.60 -27.18
CA ASP A 358 5.03 14.66 -28.15
C ASP A 358 5.87 15.92 -27.91
N ASN A 359 6.29 16.15 -26.67
CA ASN A 359 7.06 17.33 -26.26
C ASN A 359 8.54 17.01 -25.93
N CYS A 360 9.02 15.81 -26.24
CA CYS A 360 10.40 15.38 -26.02
C CYS A 360 10.89 15.64 -24.58
N LEU A 361 10.02 15.41 -23.59
CA LEU A 361 10.30 15.73 -22.20
C LEU A 361 11.21 14.67 -21.56
N GLN A 362 12.31 15.10 -20.95
CA GLN A 362 13.20 14.25 -20.16
C GLN A 362 12.95 14.48 -18.67
N LEU A 363 12.67 13.42 -17.92
CA LEU A 363 12.41 13.51 -16.50
C LEU A 363 13.68 13.87 -15.72
N LEU A 364 13.54 14.82 -14.80
CA LEU A 364 14.59 15.32 -13.94
C LEU A 364 14.43 14.86 -12.48
N ASP A 365 13.24 15.04 -11.91
CA ASP A 365 12.97 14.70 -10.51
C ASP A 365 11.48 14.40 -10.29
N VAL A 366 11.19 13.65 -9.23
CA VAL A 366 9.84 13.30 -8.80
C VAL A 366 9.71 13.47 -7.28
N THR A 367 8.68 14.18 -6.86
CA THR A 367 8.27 14.24 -5.45
C THR A 367 6.76 14.11 -5.34
N PHE A 368 6.25 13.78 -4.16
CA PHE A 368 4.80 13.64 -3.96
C PHE A 368 4.41 13.81 -2.50
N PHE A 369 3.12 14.04 -2.28
CA PHE A 369 2.50 14.00 -0.96
C PHE A 369 1.15 13.28 -1.04
N THR A 370 0.49 13.11 0.10
CA THR A 370 -0.84 12.50 0.17
C THR A 370 -1.85 13.41 0.86
N VAL A 371 -3.12 13.29 0.46
CA VAL A 371 -4.27 13.96 1.09
C VAL A 371 -5.39 12.94 1.33
N ASP A 372 -6.02 13.00 2.50
CA ASP A 372 -7.16 12.14 2.86
C ASP A 372 -8.47 12.70 2.26
N ALA A 373 -9.33 11.80 1.76
CA ALA A 373 -10.73 12.04 1.38
C ALA A 373 -11.60 12.59 2.50
#